data_AF-A0A9E4NMJ3-F1
#
_entry.id   AF-A0A9E4NMJ3-F1
#
_cell.length_a   1.000
_cell.length_b   1.000
_cell.length_c   1.000
_cell.angle_alpha   90.00
_cell.angle_beta   90.00
_cell.angle_gamma   90.00
#
_symmetry.space_group_name_H-M   'P 1'
#
loop_
_entity.id
_entity.type
_entity.pdbx_description
1 polymer ?
#
loop_
_entity_poly.entity_id
_entity_poly.type
_entity_poly.pdbx_seq_one_letter_code
_entity_poly.pdbx_strand_id
1 'polypeptide(L)'
;MSKIINLGCSVSDVHRRYAEIHGALFGLTSYRMILYALKGKTSSLYSDYELRLNTLQDELTGLVEQINRVDEDDLPLRNAAKLQQTLIDYTQTLNRAISQLRSICGHLNNNEEDYRSTNESGQPTFNQDKVDYDYTIRELERIGTKLNKLFSTY
;
A
#
# COMPACT_ATOMS: atom_id res chain seq x y z
N MET A 1 12.30 -24.87 -1.49
CA MET A 1 11.61 -23.73 -0.85
C MET A 1 10.29 -23.56 -1.59
N SER A 2 9.14 -23.62 -0.90
CA SER A 2 7.83 -23.65 -1.58
C SER A 2 7.57 -22.36 -2.37
N LYS A 3 7.01 -22.49 -3.57
CA LYS A 3 6.69 -21.38 -4.50
C LYS A 3 5.87 -20.27 -3.80
N ILE A 4 4.98 -20.65 -2.89
CA ILE A 4 4.15 -19.71 -2.13
C ILE A 4 4.96 -18.86 -1.14
N ILE A 5 6.04 -19.41 -0.55
CA ILE A 5 6.92 -18.68 0.36
C ILE A 5 7.68 -17.60 -0.41
N ASN A 6 8.21 -17.95 -1.59
CA ASN A 6 8.92 -17.00 -2.45
C ASN A 6 8.01 -15.84 -2.87
N LEU A 7 6.76 -16.14 -3.24
CA LEU A 7 5.76 -15.11 -3.56
C LEU A 7 5.44 -14.24 -2.34
N GLY A 8 5.33 -14.83 -1.15
CA GLY A 8 5.17 -14.11 0.10
C GLY A 8 6.32 -13.13 0.38
N CYS A 9 7.57 -13.55 0.16
CA CYS A 9 8.74 -12.68 0.26
C CYS A 9 8.67 -11.51 -0.73
N SER A 10 8.33 -11.77 -2.00
CA SER A 10 8.19 -10.72 -3.01
C SER A 10 7.11 -9.70 -2.64
N VAL A 11 5.97 -10.15 -2.11
CA VAL A 11 4.91 -9.25 -1.61
C VAL A 11 5.40 -8.43 -0.42
N SER A 12 6.20 -9.01 0.48
CA SER A 12 6.82 -8.30 1.60
C SER A 12 7.80 -7.22 1.13
N ASP A 13 8.58 -7.48 0.08
CA ASP A 13 9.48 -6.49 -0.51
C ASP A 13 8.73 -5.32 -1.15
N VAL A 14 7.59 -5.58 -1.80
CA VAL A 14 6.69 -4.51 -2.28
C VAL A 14 6.14 -3.71 -1.10
N HIS A 15 5.64 -4.38 -0.06
CA HIS A 15 5.12 -3.71 1.13
C HIS A 15 6.17 -2.82 1.79
N ARG A 16 7.42 -3.27 1.91
CA ARG A 16 8.52 -2.46 2.47
C ARG A 16 8.75 -1.18 1.66
N ARG A 17 8.87 -1.28 0.33
CA ARG A 17 9.05 -0.11 -0.55
C ARG A 17 7.86 0.85 -0.48
N TYR A 18 6.65 0.31 -0.38
CA TYR A 18 5.45 1.11 -0.11
C TYR A 18 5.52 1.83 1.24
N ALA A 19 5.94 1.14 2.30
CA ALA A 19 6.01 1.69 3.65
C ALA A 19 7.01 2.87 3.74
N GLU A 20 8.08 2.85 2.94
CA GLU A 20 8.98 4.00 2.79
C GLU A 20 8.27 5.24 2.22
N ILE A 21 7.41 5.06 1.21
CA ILE A 21 6.64 6.17 0.61
C ILE A 21 5.55 6.64 1.59
N HIS A 22 4.81 5.72 2.21
CA HIS A 22 3.85 6.03 3.27
C HIS A 22 4.51 6.86 4.38
N GLY A 23 5.66 6.37 4.88
CA GLY A 23 6.41 7.01 5.95
C GLY A 23 6.97 8.37 5.54
N ALA A 24 7.36 8.57 4.29
CA ALA A 24 7.79 9.87 3.80
C ALA A 24 6.62 10.88 3.65
N LEU A 25 5.44 10.41 3.25
CA LEU A 25 4.27 11.27 3.07
C LEU A 25 3.61 11.66 4.40
N PHE A 26 3.56 10.74 5.36
CA PHE A 26 2.87 10.92 6.65
C PHE A 26 3.80 11.00 7.86
N GLY A 27 5.10 10.84 7.67
CA GLY A 27 6.12 10.93 8.73
C GLY A 27 6.24 12.31 9.35
N LEU A 28 6.95 12.36 10.48
CA LEU A 28 7.04 13.47 11.45
C LEU A 28 6.98 14.88 10.84
N THR A 29 6.26 15.76 11.56
CA THR A 29 6.01 17.19 11.32
C THR A 29 7.18 18.02 10.76
N SER A 30 8.43 17.63 11.00
CA SER A 30 9.64 18.23 10.42
C SER A 30 9.66 18.15 8.89
N TYR A 31 9.18 17.05 8.30
CA TYR A 31 9.15 16.85 6.85
C TYR A 31 8.15 17.80 6.18
N ARG A 32 6.98 18.01 6.79
CA ARG A 32 6.03 19.06 6.38
C ARG A 32 6.64 20.45 6.42
N MET A 33 7.40 20.80 7.47
CA MET A 33 8.08 22.12 7.54
C MET A 33 9.13 22.29 6.44
N ILE A 34 9.89 21.24 6.10
CA ILE A 34 10.84 21.27 4.99
C ILE A 34 10.11 21.39 3.64
N LEU A 35 9.00 20.69 3.44
CA LEU A 35 8.18 20.79 2.24
C LEU A 35 7.55 22.18 2.07
N TYR A 36 7.05 22.79 3.15
CA TYR A 36 6.55 24.16 3.13
C TYR A 36 7.64 25.18 2.75
N ALA A 37 8.86 24.99 3.24
CA ALA A 37 10.01 25.83 2.86
C ALA A 37 10.44 25.62 1.39
N LEU A 38 10.05 24.50 0.76
CA LEU A 38 10.42 24.09 -0.59
C LEU A 38 9.22 24.02 -1.54
N LYS A 39 8.18 24.87 -1.37
CA LYS A 39 6.89 24.80 -2.10
C LYS A 39 6.97 24.62 -3.63
N GLY A 40 8.10 24.95 -4.28
CA GLY A 40 8.36 24.65 -5.70
C GLY A 40 8.93 23.26 -6.03
N LYS A 41 9.54 22.55 -5.07
CA LYS A 41 10.06 21.17 -5.21
C LYS A 41 9.04 20.09 -4.83
N THR A 42 7.93 20.45 -4.18
CA THR A 42 6.92 19.48 -3.70
C THR A 42 6.17 18.79 -4.84
N SER A 43 5.84 19.49 -5.92
CA SER A 43 5.21 18.90 -7.13
C SER A 43 6.10 17.80 -7.75
N SER A 44 7.42 18.00 -7.79
CA SER A 44 8.35 16.97 -8.27
C SER A 44 8.42 15.74 -7.35
N LEU A 45 8.13 15.90 -6.06
CA LEU A 45 8.15 14.79 -5.09
C LEU A 45 6.86 13.97 -5.14
N TYR A 46 5.70 14.62 -5.21
CA TYR A 46 4.43 13.91 -5.31
C TYR A 46 4.31 13.14 -6.63
N SER A 47 4.82 13.71 -7.74
CA SER A 47 4.88 13.01 -9.02
C SER A 47 5.87 11.82 -9.03
N ASP A 48 7.03 11.93 -8.36
CA ASP A 48 7.93 10.79 -8.15
C ASP A 48 7.25 9.67 -7.33
N TYR A 49 6.59 10.02 -6.23
CA TYR A 49 5.84 9.04 -5.44
C TYR A 49 4.71 8.41 -6.23
N GLU A 50 3.97 9.18 -7.02
CA GLU A 50 2.91 8.65 -7.88
C GLU A 50 3.44 7.62 -8.88
N LEU A 51 4.57 7.92 -9.55
CA LEU A 51 5.23 7.00 -10.47
C LEU A 51 5.68 5.72 -9.77
N ARG A 52 6.35 5.84 -8.62
CA ARG A 52 6.82 4.69 -7.83
C ARG A 52 5.66 3.83 -7.35
N LEU A 53 4.59 4.45 -6.85
CA LEU A 53 3.38 3.73 -6.42
C LEU A 53 2.71 3.01 -7.59
N ASN A 54 2.72 3.60 -8.79
CA ASN A 54 2.23 2.95 -9.99
C ASN A 54 3.05 1.70 -10.33
N THR A 55 4.38 1.78 -10.29
CA THR A 55 5.26 0.61 -10.48
C THR A 55 4.97 -0.49 -9.46
N LEU A 56 4.81 -0.15 -8.17
CA LEU A 56 4.48 -1.15 -7.14
C LEU A 56 3.11 -1.81 -7.37
N GLN A 57 2.13 -1.07 -7.89
CA GLN A 57 0.81 -1.59 -8.23
C GLN A 57 0.86 -2.57 -9.41
N ASP A 58 1.64 -2.28 -10.44
CA ASP A 58 1.86 -3.20 -11.57
C ASP A 58 2.54 -4.49 -11.09
N GLU A 59 3.56 -4.37 -10.23
CA GLU A 59 4.24 -5.51 -9.62
C GLU A 59 3.29 -6.39 -8.79
N LEU A 60 2.43 -5.79 -7.94
CA LEU A 60 1.44 -6.55 -7.16
C LEU A 60 0.42 -7.25 -8.03
N THR A 61 -0.01 -6.61 -9.13
CA THR A 61 -0.95 -7.23 -10.07
C THR A 61 -0.35 -8.50 -10.65
N GLY A 62 0.92 -8.44 -11.08
CA GLY A 62 1.65 -9.63 -11.53
C GLY A 62 1.87 -10.69 -10.43
N LEU A 63 2.05 -10.29 -9.18
CA LEU A 63 2.17 -11.21 -8.04
C LEU A 63 0.84 -11.90 -7.71
N VAL A 64 -0.29 -11.19 -7.74
CA VAL A 64 -1.63 -11.77 -7.54
C VAL A 64 -1.90 -12.85 -8.57
N GLU A 65 -1.60 -12.60 -9.85
CA GLU A 65 -1.74 -13.61 -10.90
C GLU A 65 -0.88 -14.85 -10.64
N GLN A 66 0.37 -14.67 -10.21
CA GLN A 66 1.27 -15.78 -9.90
C GLN A 66 0.80 -16.58 -8.68
N ILE A 67 0.28 -15.91 -7.64
CA ILE A 67 -0.27 -16.57 -6.45
C ILE A 67 -1.52 -17.38 -6.82
N ASN A 68 -2.38 -16.87 -7.69
CA ASN A 68 -3.57 -17.58 -8.17
C ASN A 68 -3.24 -18.82 -9.02
N ARG A 69 -2.06 -18.88 -9.63
CA ARG A 69 -1.57 -20.01 -10.45
C ARG A 69 -0.69 -20.99 -9.66
N VAL A 70 -0.67 -20.92 -8.33
CA VAL A 70 -0.02 -21.95 -7.52
C VAL A 70 -0.98 -23.12 -7.41
N ASP A 71 -0.58 -24.28 -7.94
CA ASP A 71 -1.38 -25.50 -7.92
C ASP A 71 -1.49 -26.07 -6.49
N GLU A 72 -2.62 -26.70 -6.18
CA GLU A 72 -2.85 -27.33 -4.86
C GLU A 72 -1.85 -28.46 -4.55
N ASP A 73 -1.26 -29.09 -5.56
CA ASP A 73 -0.26 -30.15 -5.40
C ASP A 73 1.13 -29.61 -5.02
N ASP A 74 1.41 -28.32 -5.26
CA ASP A 74 2.64 -27.63 -4.85
C ASP A 74 2.59 -27.15 -3.37
N LEU A 75 1.48 -27.43 -2.70
CA LEU A 75 1.11 -26.90 -1.40
C LEU A 75 1.07 -28.05 -0.35
N PRO A 76 2.20 -28.36 0.32
CA PRO A 76 2.40 -29.62 1.06
C PRO A 76 1.55 -29.84 2.32
N LEU A 77 0.51 -29.04 2.63
CA LEU A 77 -0.07 -28.98 3.98
C LEU A 77 -1.58 -28.69 4.04
N ARG A 78 -2.20 -29.16 5.14
CA ARG A 78 -3.62 -28.99 5.55
C ARG A 78 -4.13 -27.53 5.59
N ASN A 79 -3.23 -26.54 5.60
CA ASN A 79 -3.56 -25.11 5.68
C ASN A 79 -3.16 -24.32 4.43
N ALA A 80 -2.68 -24.98 3.39
CA ALA A 80 -2.00 -24.31 2.30
C ALA A 80 -2.95 -23.48 1.41
N ALA A 81 -4.16 -23.98 1.12
CA ALA A 81 -5.21 -23.19 0.47
C ALA A 81 -5.60 -21.94 1.30
N LYS A 82 -5.64 -22.06 2.63
CA LYS A 82 -5.91 -20.93 3.53
C LYS A 82 -4.76 -19.92 3.56
N LEU A 83 -3.51 -20.38 3.49
CA LEU A 83 -2.33 -19.54 3.37
C LEU A 83 -2.36 -18.77 2.04
N GLN A 84 -2.58 -19.47 0.93
CA GLN A 84 -2.68 -18.87 -0.40
C GLN A 84 -3.80 -17.82 -0.46
N GLN A 85 -5.01 -18.14 0.01
CA GLN A 85 -6.11 -17.18 0.05
C GLN A 85 -5.78 -15.97 0.93
N THR A 86 -5.19 -16.18 2.12
CA THR A 86 -4.84 -15.06 3.00
C THR A 86 -3.73 -14.19 2.38
N LEU A 87 -2.81 -14.77 1.61
CA LEU A 87 -1.79 -14.04 0.86
C LEU A 87 -2.43 -13.24 -0.29
N ILE A 88 -3.40 -13.81 -1.01
CA ILE A 88 -4.18 -13.08 -2.04
C ILE A 88 -4.88 -11.89 -1.41
N ASP A 89 -5.65 -12.11 -0.33
CA ASP A 89 -6.37 -11.06 0.40
C ASP A 89 -5.40 -9.94 0.80
N TYR A 90 -4.24 -10.31 1.38
CA TYR A 90 -3.22 -9.35 1.78
C TYR A 90 -2.69 -8.53 0.61
N THR A 91 -2.37 -9.20 -0.50
CA THR A 91 -1.80 -8.58 -1.70
C THR A 91 -2.80 -7.62 -2.35
N GLN A 92 -4.08 -8.00 -2.39
CA GLN A 92 -5.17 -7.15 -2.89
C GLN A 92 -5.43 -5.94 -1.99
N THR A 93 -5.45 -6.12 -0.66
CA THR A 93 -5.59 -5.00 0.28
C THR A 93 -4.39 -4.05 0.20
N LEU A 94 -3.17 -4.57 0.03
CA LEU A 94 -1.98 -3.74 -0.19
C LEU A 94 -2.10 -2.93 -1.49
N ASN A 95 -2.58 -3.55 -2.56
CA ASN A 95 -2.81 -2.86 -3.84
C ASN A 95 -3.85 -1.73 -3.70
N ARG A 96 -4.92 -1.95 -2.93
CA ARG A 96 -5.90 -0.91 -2.60
C ARG A 96 -5.25 0.24 -1.83
N ALA A 97 -4.42 -0.07 -0.84
CA ALA A 97 -3.71 0.93 -0.05
C ALA A 97 -2.74 1.75 -0.91
N ILE A 98 -2.03 1.11 -1.84
CA ILE A 98 -1.15 1.79 -2.82
C ILE A 98 -1.98 2.71 -3.73
N SER A 99 -3.11 2.23 -4.25
CA SER A 99 -4.00 3.01 -5.12
C SER A 99 -4.53 4.27 -4.42
N GLN A 100 -4.97 4.13 -3.18
CA GLN A 100 -5.43 5.26 -2.36
C GLN A 100 -4.29 6.25 -2.09
N LEU A 101 -3.10 5.76 -1.72
CA LEU A 101 -1.94 6.63 -1.50
C LEU A 101 -1.53 7.37 -2.78
N ARG A 102 -1.60 6.68 -3.93
CA ARG A 102 -1.33 7.26 -5.26
C ARG A 102 -2.31 8.39 -5.57
N SER A 103 -3.61 8.18 -5.29
CA SER A 103 -4.64 9.22 -5.45
C SER A 103 -4.36 10.44 -4.59
N ILE A 104 -3.99 10.23 -3.31
CA ILE A 104 -3.60 11.32 -2.40
C ILE A 104 -2.40 12.09 -2.97
N CYS A 105 -1.36 11.40 -3.45
CA CYS A 105 -0.22 12.05 -4.10
C CYS A 105 -0.64 12.85 -5.34
N GLY A 106 -1.50 12.29 -6.20
CA GLY A 106 -2.01 12.99 -7.39
C GLY A 106 -2.80 14.25 -7.05
N HIS A 107 -3.68 14.20 -6.04
CA HIS A 107 -4.41 15.38 -5.58
C HIS A 107 -3.48 16.45 -4.98
N LEU A 108 -2.50 16.03 -4.19
CA LEU A 108 -1.47 16.94 -3.64
C LEU A 108 -0.61 17.56 -4.75
N ASN A 109 -0.27 16.80 -5.79
CA ASN A 109 0.49 17.31 -6.92
C ASN A 109 -0.29 18.35 -7.74
N ASN A 110 -1.59 18.10 -7.97
CA ASN A 110 -2.42 18.95 -8.82
C ASN A 110 -2.74 20.30 -8.18
N ASN A 111 -3.26 20.30 -6.94
CA ASN A 111 -3.57 21.51 -6.21
C ASN A 111 -3.63 21.24 -4.70
N GLU A 112 -2.47 21.21 -4.04
CA GLU A 112 -2.37 20.94 -2.60
C GLU A 112 -3.19 21.92 -1.75
N GLU A 113 -3.23 23.20 -2.13
CA GLU A 113 -3.92 24.23 -1.36
C GLU A 113 -5.44 24.00 -1.37
N ASP A 114 -6.01 23.77 -2.54
CA ASP A 114 -7.43 23.44 -2.71
C ASP A 114 -7.78 22.11 -2.03
N TYR A 115 -6.98 21.06 -2.25
CA TYR A 115 -7.24 19.73 -1.71
C TYR A 115 -7.23 19.68 -0.18
N ARG A 116 -6.45 20.57 0.46
CA ARG A 116 -6.38 20.73 1.92
C ARG A 116 -7.33 21.80 2.46
N SER A 117 -7.94 22.60 1.59
CA SER A 117 -8.89 23.63 1.98
C SER A 117 -10.24 23.03 2.40
N THR A 118 -10.98 23.77 3.21
CA THR A 118 -12.31 23.37 3.67
C THR A 118 -13.31 23.46 2.52
N ASN A 119 -13.94 22.35 2.15
CA ASN A 119 -14.99 22.33 1.12
C ASN A 119 -16.36 22.78 1.68
N GLU A 120 -17.41 22.74 0.84
CA GLU A 120 -18.78 23.12 1.19
C GLU A 120 -19.36 22.34 2.39
N SER A 121 -18.86 21.12 2.64
CA SER A 121 -19.24 20.27 3.78
C SER A 121 -18.47 20.57 5.06
N GLY A 122 -17.62 21.60 5.07
CA GLY A 122 -16.87 22.01 6.26
C GLY A 122 -15.67 21.13 6.61
N GLN A 123 -15.25 20.21 5.73
CA GLN A 123 -14.09 19.32 5.95
C GLN A 123 -13.20 19.26 4.69
N PRO A 124 -11.87 19.29 4.81
CA PRO A 124 -10.99 19.07 3.67
C PRO A 124 -11.18 17.69 3.03
N THR A 125 -11.16 17.62 1.70
CA THR A 125 -11.20 16.35 0.96
C THR A 125 -10.03 15.43 1.35
N PHE A 126 -8.85 16.02 1.59
CA PHE A 126 -7.69 15.31 2.13
C PHE A 126 -8.01 14.52 3.42
N ASN A 127 -8.84 15.06 4.33
CA ASN A 127 -9.16 14.38 5.57
C ASN A 127 -10.02 13.13 5.32
N GLN A 128 -10.98 13.21 4.40
CA GLN A 128 -11.82 12.07 4.04
C GLN A 128 -10.98 10.96 3.41
N ASP A 129 -10.17 11.30 2.40
CA ASP A 129 -9.28 10.34 1.74
C ASP A 129 -8.29 9.71 2.72
N LYS A 130 -7.81 10.49 3.69
CA LYS A 130 -6.93 9.99 4.75
C LYS A 130 -7.65 9.01 5.69
N VAL A 131 -8.91 9.27 6.05
CA VAL A 131 -9.72 8.34 6.87
C VAL A 131 -9.95 7.02 6.12
N ASP A 132 -10.31 7.09 4.85
CA ASP A 132 -10.54 5.91 4.02
C ASP A 132 -9.26 5.10 3.80
N TYR A 133 -8.13 5.80 3.68
CA TYR A 133 -6.82 5.19 3.63
C TYR A 133 -6.44 4.50 4.95
N ASP A 134 -6.62 5.17 6.09
CA ASP A 134 -6.30 4.62 7.41
C ASP A 134 -7.15 3.39 7.75
N TYR A 135 -8.40 3.34 7.26
CA TYR A 135 -9.22 2.13 7.35
C TYR A 135 -8.57 0.95 6.61
N THR A 136 -8.12 1.17 5.37
CA THR A 136 -7.44 0.13 4.58
C THR A 136 -6.13 -0.33 5.24
N ILE A 137 -5.36 0.59 5.85
CA ILE A 137 -4.14 0.24 6.60
C ILE A 137 -4.46 -0.70 7.76
N ARG A 138 -5.49 -0.40 8.56
CA ARG A 138 -5.90 -1.28 9.67
C ARG A 138 -6.33 -2.66 9.18
N GLU A 139 -7.03 -2.71 8.04
CA GLU A 139 -7.40 -3.98 7.42
C GLU A 139 -6.16 -4.77 6.98
N LEU A 140 -5.20 -4.09 6.34
CA LEU A 140 -3.93 -4.67 5.91
C LEU A 140 -3.14 -5.27 7.09
N GLU A 141 -3.05 -4.55 8.21
CA GLU A 141 -2.41 -5.01 9.45
C GLU A 141 -3.09 -6.25 10.04
N ARG A 142 -4.43 -6.26 10.04
CA ARG A 142 -5.23 -7.40 10.51
C ARG A 142 -4.97 -8.64 9.66
N ILE A 143 -4.96 -8.51 8.33
CA ILE A 143 -4.67 -9.61 7.41
C ILE A 143 -3.21 -10.06 7.55
N GLY A 144 -2.27 -9.12 7.63
CA GLY A 144 -0.84 -9.40 7.84
C GLY A 144 -0.59 -10.20 9.13
N THR A 145 -1.29 -9.88 10.21
CA THR A 145 -1.23 -10.64 11.46
C THR A 145 -1.72 -12.09 11.27
N LYS A 146 -2.82 -12.27 10.54
CA LYS A 146 -3.35 -13.60 10.21
C LYS A 146 -2.37 -14.38 9.31
N LEU A 147 -1.76 -13.71 8.35
CA LEU A 147 -0.79 -14.27 7.41
C LEU A 147 0.48 -14.74 8.14
N ASN A 148 1.03 -13.91 9.03
CA ASN A 148 2.19 -14.26 9.87
C ASN A 148 1.93 -15.49 10.75
N LYS A 149 0.73 -15.60 11.33
CA LYS A 149 0.32 -16.79 12.09
C LYS A 149 0.31 -18.03 11.22
N LEU A 150 -0.22 -17.94 9.99
CA LEU A 150 -0.27 -19.07 9.06
C LEU A 150 1.14 -19.49 8.61
N PHE A 151 2.03 -18.55 8.29
CA PHE A 151 3.43 -18.84 7.97
C PHE A 151 4.20 -19.43 9.15
N SER A 152 3.93 -18.99 10.39
CA SER A 152 4.58 -19.54 11.58
C SER A 152 4.15 -21.00 11.88
N THR A 153 3.04 -21.44 11.30
CA THR A 153 2.50 -22.80 11.43
C THR A 153 2.72 -23.66 10.18
N TYR A 154 3.43 -23.12 9.17
CA TYR A 154 3.75 -23.75 7.89
C TYR A 154 5.17 -24.34 7.93
#